data_AF-A0AAU9SBP8-F1
#
_entry.id   AF-A0AAU9SBP8-F1
#
_cell.length_a   1.000
_cell.length_b   1.000
_cell.length_c   1.000
_cell.angle_alpha   90.00
_cell.angle_beta   90.00
_cell.angle_gamma   90.00
#
_symmetry.space_group_name_H-M   'P 1'
#
loop_
_entity.id
_entity.type
_entity.pdbx_description
1 polymer ?
#
loop_
_entity_poly.entity_id
_entity_poly.type
_entity_poly.pdbx_seq_one_letter_code
_entity_poly.pdbx_strand_id
1 'polypeptide(L)'
;MDDISVSKSNHGNVVALNIQAPSVADPSLPPKSPSLFSVHFLQKLIAELVGTYYLVFAGCAAIAVNAQHHNAVTLVGIAVVWGIVIMVLVYTLGHTSAHFNPAVTIALASTRRFPLNQVPAYIAVQVLGSTLASATLRLLFDLNNDVCSKKHDVFLGSSPSGTDLQAFVMEFIITGFLMLVVCAVTTAKRTTEELEGLIIGATITLNVIFAGEVSGASMNPARSIGPALVWGCYKGIWIYLLAPTLGAVSAALVYKLVPSTQKVDPDFSKTGSCRKQVADLPL
;
A
#
# COMPACT_ATOMS: atom_id res chain seq x y z
N MET A 1 -8.95 -37.83 -0.57
CA MET A 1 -8.26 -38.70 0.41
C MET A 1 -7.25 -39.44 -0.41
N ASP A 2 -5.99 -39.00 -0.38
CA ASP A 2 -4.95 -39.55 -1.24
C ASP A 2 -4.47 -40.87 -0.64
N ASP A 3 -4.57 -41.96 -1.40
CA ASP A 3 -4.15 -43.30 -0.98
C ASP A 3 -2.62 -43.37 -0.90
N ILE A 4 -2.09 -43.46 0.32
CA ILE A 4 -0.68 -43.72 0.59
C ILE A 4 -0.51 -45.23 0.82
N SER A 5 0.03 -45.96 -0.17
CA SER A 5 0.46 -47.35 0.02
C SER A 5 1.99 -47.41 0.20
N VAL A 6 2.44 -47.90 1.35
CA VAL A 6 3.86 -48.14 1.66
C VAL A 6 4.19 -49.62 1.42
N SER A 7 5.16 -49.92 0.56
CA SER A 7 5.72 -51.27 0.43
C SER A 7 7.14 -51.31 1.00
N LYS A 8 7.43 -52.28 1.88
CA LYS A 8 8.76 -52.53 2.46
C LYS A 8 9.49 -53.60 1.64
N SER A 9 10.64 -53.26 1.09
CA SER A 9 11.62 -54.22 0.57
C SER A 9 12.80 -54.35 1.53
N ASN A 10 13.22 -55.58 1.80
CA ASN A 10 14.44 -55.87 2.54
C ASN A 10 15.65 -55.52 1.67
N HIS A 11 16.30 -54.39 1.96
CA HIS A 11 17.68 -53.95 1.66
C HIS A 11 17.68 -52.48 1.20
N GLY A 12 17.91 -51.56 2.15
CA GLY A 12 18.14 -50.14 1.89
C GLY A 12 16.87 -49.31 1.64
N ASN A 13 16.61 -48.32 2.50
CA ASN A 13 15.48 -47.41 2.36
C ASN A 13 15.68 -46.49 1.15
N VAL A 14 15.05 -46.81 0.01
CA VAL A 14 14.81 -45.86 -1.09
C VAL A 14 13.31 -45.61 -1.16
N VAL A 15 12.90 -44.36 -0.89
CA VAL A 15 11.52 -43.90 -1.05
C VAL A 15 11.35 -43.43 -2.50
N ALA A 16 10.66 -44.22 -3.33
CA ALA A 16 10.29 -43.81 -4.68
C ALA A 16 8.96 -43.05 -4.64
N LEU A 17 9.00 -41.74 -4.94
CA LEU A 17 7.81 -40.93 -5.16
C LEU A 17 7.35 -41.09 -6.62
N ASN A 18 6.31 -41.90 -6.84
CA ASN A 18 5.68 -42.01 -8.15
C ASN A 18 4.67 -40.85 -8.32
N ILE A 19 5.08 -39.76 -8.97
CA ILE A 19 4.17 -38.67 -9.34
C ILE A 19 3.48 -39.07 -10.64
N GLN A 20 2.25 -39.59 -10.54
CA GLN A 20 1.38 -39.79 -11.70
C GLN A 20 1.05 -38.40 -12.29
N ALA A 21 1.29 -38.21 -13.60
CA ALA A 21 0.87 -37.00 -14.31
C ALA A 21 -0.67 -36.83 -14.25
N PRO A 22 -1.21 -35.60 -14.32
CA PRO A 22 -2.64 -35.38 -14.14
C PRO A 22 -3.45 -36.09 -15.22
N SER A 23 -4.39 -36.92 -14.79
CA SER A 23 -5.40 -37.55 -15.64
C SER A 23 -6.11 -36.49 -16.49
N VAL A 24 -6.32 -36.82 -17.76
CA VAL A 24 -7.18 -36.09 -18.70
C VAL A 24 -8.50 -35.74 -18.00
N ALA A 25 -8.91 -34.46 -18.09
CA ALA A 25 -10.09 -33.94 -17.40
C ALA A 25 -11.35 -34.72 -17.80
N ASP A 26 -12.09 -35.18 -16.80
CA ASP A 26 -13.35 -35.91 -16.95
C ASP A 26 -14.45 -34.95 -17.52
N PRO A 27 -14.97 -35.21 -18.73
CA PRO A 27 -15.98 -34.37 -19.37
C PRO A 27 -17.37 -34.47 -18.71
N SER A 28 -17.56 -35.32 -17.69
CA SER A 28 -18.84 -35.47 -16.98
C SER A 28 -19.02 -34.51 -15.79
N LEU A 29 -17.99 -33.75 -15.41
CA LEU A 29 -18.08 -32.79 -14.32
C LEU A 29 -18.81 -31.51 -14.75
N PRO A 30 -19.81 -31.03 -13.99
CA PRO A 30 -20.46 -29.76 -14.28
C PRO A 30 -19.41 -28.63 -14.30
N PRO A 31 -19.54 -27.62 -15.17
CA PRO A 31 -18.62 -26.50 -15.18
C PRO A 31 -18.56 -25.91 -13.76
N LYS A 32 -17.35 -25.83 -13.18
CA LYS A 32 -17.15 -25.16 -11.89
C LYS A 32 -17.86 -23.82 -11.96
N SER A 33 -18.87 -23.64 -11.10
CA SER A 33 -19.58 -22.38 -11.00
C SER A 33 -18.54 -21.27 -10.84
N PRO A 34 -18.68 -20.14 -11.56
CA PRO A 34 -17.76 -19.04 -11.36
C PRO A 34 -17.97 -18.60 -9.91
N SER A 35 -17.00 -18.86 -9.02
CA SER A 35 -17.07 -18.31 -7.68
C SER A 35 -17.04 -16.79 -7.86
N LEU A 36 -18.19 -16.15 -7.68
CA LEU A 36 -18.42 -14.75 -8.04
C LEU A 36 -17.47 -13.80 -7.29
N PHE A 37 -16.82 -14.31 -6.24
CA PHE A 37 -15.64 -13.76 -5.59
C PHE A 37 -14.52 -14.82 -5.56
N SER A 38 -13.33 -14.45 -6.03
CA SER A 38 -12.12 -15.25 -5.80
C SER A 38 -11.64 -15.05 -4.37
N VAL A 39 -11.24 -16.12 -3.67
CA VAL A 39 -10.68 -16.05 -2.30
C VAL A 39 -9.53 -15.04 -2.23
N HIS A 40 -8.69 -14.97 -3.26
CA HIS A 40 -7.60 -14.00 -3.35
C HIS A 40 -8.08 -12.55 -3.39
N PHE A 41 -9.22 -12.27 -4.04
CA PHE A 41 -9.77 -10.92 -4.06
C PHE A 41 -10.32 -10.52 -2.69
N LEU A 42 -10.96 -11.44 -1.98
CA LEU A 42 -11.41 -11.19 -0.60
C LEU A 42 -10.22 -10.92 0.34
N GLN A 43 -9.14 -11.70 0.25
CA GLN A 43 -7.91 -11.48 1.02
C GLN A 43 -7.34 -10.08 0.80
N LYS A 44 -7.32 -9.62 -0.46
CA LYS A 44 -6.90 -8.27 -0.82
C LYS A 44 -7.78 -7.19 -0.19
N LEU A 45 -9.10 -7.35 -0.21
CA LEU A 45 -10.03 -6.40 0.41
C LEU A 45 -9.84 -6.33 1.93
N ILE A 46 -9.60 -7.47 2.59
CA ILE A 46 -9.30 -7.52 4.03
C ILE A 46 -7.98 -6.81 4.31
N ALA A 47 -6.93 -7.05 3.52
CA ALA A 47 -5.65 -6.38 3.67
C ALA A 47 -5.80 -4.85 3.54
N GLU A 48 -6.54 -4.37 2.53
CA GLU A 48 -6.82 -2.94 2.34
C GLU A 48 -7.61 -2.31 3.49
N LEU A 49 -8.63 -3.01 4.01
CA LEU A 49 -9.41 -2.58 5.17
C LEU A 49 -8.50 -2.43 6.40
N VAL A 50 -7.76 -3.50 6.74
CA VAL A 50 -6.93 -3.58 7.95
C VAL A 50 -5.77 -2.59 7.87
N GLY A 51 -5.10 -2.52 6.72
CA GLY A 51 -4.00 -1.58 6.54
C GLY A 51 -4.47 -0.13 6.60
N THR A 52 -5.60 0.22 5.96
CA THR A 52 -6.13 1.59 6.07
C THR A 52 -6.59 1.92 7.49
N TYR A 53 -7.16 0.95 8.21
CA TYR A 53 -7.50 1.11 9.62
C TYR A 53 -6.26 1.47 10.45
N TYR A 54 -5.20 0.67 10.41
CA TYR A 54 -4.01 0.92 11.23
C TYR A 54 -3.24 2.17 10.80
N LEU A 55 -3.20 2.46 9.49
CA LEU A 55 -2.64 3.70 8.95
C LEU A 55 -3.30 4.92 9.60
N VAL A 56 -4.62 4.99 9.51
CA VAL A 56 -5.38 6.14 10.01
C VAL A 56 -5.38 6.16 11.53
N PHE A 57 -5.50 5.00 12.18
CA PHE A 57 -5.45 4.89 13.64
C PHE A 57 -4.14 5.45 14.18
N ALA A 58 -2.98 4.99 13.71
CA ALA A 58 -1.69 5.42 14.23
C ALA A 58 -1.41 6.89 13.93
N GLY A 59 -1.61 7.32 12.68
CA GLY A 59 -1.34 8.69 12.26
C GLY A 59 -2.23 9.72 12.96
N CYS A 60 -3.54 9.46 13.06
CA CYS A 60 -4.46 10.33 13.76
C CYS A 60 -4.31 10.23 15.29
N ALA A 61 -3.92 9.07 15.85
CA ALA A 61 -3.57 8.96 17.27
C ALA A 61 -2.38 9.85 17.62
N ALA A 62 -1.35 9.95 16.77
CA ALA A 62 -0.22 10.84 17.01
C ALA A 62 -0.66 12.31 17.12
N ILE A 63 -1.62 12.73 16.29
CA ILE A 63 -2.23 14.07 16.36
C ILE A 63 -3.01 14.24 17.67
N ALA A 64 -3.83 13.25 18.05
CA ALA A 64 -4.62 13.28 19.28
C ALA A 64 -3.73 13.35 20.54
N VAL A 65 -2.68 12.51 20.61
CA VAL A 65 -1.68 12.51 21.69
C VAL A 65 -0.96 13.84 21.74
N ASN A 66 -0.55 14.40 20.59
CA ASN A 66 0.09 15.71 20.54
C ASN A 66 -0.78 16.80 21.16
N ALA A 67 -2.08 16.77 20.86
CA ALA A 67 -3.04 17.73 21.37
C ALA A 67 -3.31 17.60 22.87
N GLN A 68 -3.43 16.38 23.39
CA GLN A 68 -3.74 16.15 24.80
C GLN A 68 -2.53 16.25 25.73
N HIS A 69 -1.31 16.07 25.21
CA HIS A 69 -0.08 16.03 26.00
C HIS A 69 0.86 17.20 25.65
N HIS A 70 0.35 18.43 25.65
CA HIS A 70 1.15 19.66 25.55
C HIS A 70 2.19 19.68 24.39
N ASN A 71 1.80 19.22 23.21
CA ASN A 71 2.68 19.14 22.04
C ASN A 71 3.90 18.21 22.19
N ALA A 72 3.81 17.16 23.01
CA ALA A 72 4.92 16.22 23.24
C ALA A 72 5.43 15.51 21.98
N VAL A 73 4.59 15.32 20.96
CA VAL A 73 4.96 14.59 19.73
C VAL A 73 5.58 15.54 18.70
N THR A 74 5.08 16.78 18.61
CA THR A 74 5.40 17.79 17.58
C THR A 74 5.09 17.34 16.15
N LEU A 75 5.18 18.26 15.19
CA LEU A 75 4.99 17.95 13.76
C LEU A 75 5.96 16.85 13.27
N VAL A 76 7.22 16.88 13.73
CA VAL A 76 8.23 15.92 13.31
C VAL A 76 7.88 14.51 13.81
N GLY A 77 7.43 14.37 15.05
CA GLY A 77 6.99 13.08 15.57
C GLY A 77 5.75 12.56 14.84
N ILE A 78 4.78 13.43 14.54
CA ILE A 78 3.60 13.06 13.75
C ILE A 78 4.01 12.57 12.36
N ALA A 79 4.93 13.28 11.70
CA ALA A 79 5.46 12.89 10.39
C ALA A 79 6.13 11.51 10.43
N VAL A 80 6.96 11.27 11.44
CA VAL A 80 7.63 9.97 11.63
C VAL A 80 6.62 8.85 11.85
N VAL A 81 5.55 9.07 12.62
CA VAL A 81 4.50 8.06 12.82
C VAL A 81 3.80 7.71 11.50
N TRP A 82 3.42 8.71 10.69
CA TRP A 82 2.80 8.48 9.39
C TRP A 82 3.68 7.66 8.43
N GLY A 83 4.98 7.92 8.41
CA GLY A 83 5.89 7.15 7.57
C GLY A 83 6.18 5.75 8.09
N ILE A 84 6.43 5.60 9.40
CA ILE A 84 6.72 4.30 10.02
C ILE A 84 5.53 3.36 9.90
N VAL A 85 4.30 3.84 10.13
CA VAL A 85 3.13 2.96 10.01
C VAL A 85 2.97 2.43 8.58
N ILE A 86 3.20 3.25 7.56
CA ILE A 86 3.18 2.78 6.16
C ILE A 86 4.29 1.78 5.90
N MET A 87 5.51 2.04 6.37
CA MET A 87 6.62 1.09 6.24
C MET A 87 6.24 -0.28 6.84
N VAL A 88 5.74 -0.29 8.07
CA VAL A 88 5.31 -1.52 8.76
C VAL A 88 4.20 -2.21 7.97
N LEU A 89 3.19 -1.47 7.51
CA LEU A 89 2.05 -2.05 6.78
C LEU A 89 2.43 -2.59 5.41
N VAL A 90 3.34 -1.93 4.69
CA VAL A 90 3.86 -2.43 3.41
C VAL A 90 4.63 -3.75 3.63
N TYR A 91 5.50 -3.83 4.64
CA TYR A 91 6.19 -5.09 4.94
C TYR A 91 5.26 -6.18 5.47
N THR A 92 4.20 -5.81 6.19
CA THR A 92 3.27 -6.77 6.79
C THR A 92 2.23 -7.30 5.79
N LEU A 93 1.67 -6.42 4.94
CA LEU A 93 0.52 -6.72 4.11
C LEU A 93 0.80 -6.59 2.60
N GLY A 94 1.95 -6.04 2.21
CA GLY A 94 2.31 -5.79 0.81
C GLY A 94 2.36 -7.03 -0.08
N HIS A 95 2.65 -8.20 0.50
CA HIS A 95 2.58 -9.48 -0.21
C HIS A 95 1.15 -9.86 -0.64
N THR A 96 0.12 -9.25 -0.03
CA THR A 96 -1.30 -9.44 -0.37
C THR A 96 -1.85 -8.22 -1.12
N SER A 97 -1.86 -7.05 -0.48
CA SER A 97 -2.27 -5.76 -1.03
C SER A 97 -1.79 -4.62 -0.12
N ALA A 98 -1.26 -3.55 -0.70
CA ALA A 98 -0.82 -2.38 0.07
C ALA A 98 -1.01 -1.06 -0.70
N HIS A 99 -2.24 -0.76 -1.11
CA HIS A 99 -2.56 0.58 -1.62
C HIS A 99 -2.89 1.52 -0.47
N PHE A 100 -3.81 1.12 0.41
CA PHE A 100 -4.33 1.86 1.59
C PHE A 100 -4.81 3.29 1.29
N ASN A 101 -5.00 3.60 0.00
CA ASN A 101 -5.16 4.95 -0.50
C ASN A 101 -5.94 4.94 -1.83
N PRO A 102 -7.10 5.61 -1.89
CA PRO A 102 -7.88 5.74 -3.12
C PRO A 102 -7.10 6.39 -4.27
N ALA A 103 -6.28 7.40 -4.01
CA ALA A 103 -5.51 8.09 -5.04
C ALA A 103 -4.46 7.15 -5.67
N VAL A 104 -3.76 6.35 -4.87
CA VAL A 104 -2.81 5.32 -5.34
C VAL A 104 -3.55 4.25 -6.14
N THR A 105 -4.69 3.77 -5.63
CA THR A 105 -5.51 2.74 -6.32
C THR A 105 -5.95 3.22 -7.70
N ILE A 106 -6.44 4.46 -7.80
CA ILE A 106 -6.86 5.07 -9.06
C ILE A 106 -5.66 5.26 -10.01
N ALA A 107 -4.52 5.72 -9.51
CA ALA A 107 -3.32 5.95 -10.33
C ALA A 107 -2.71 4.65 -10.89
N LEU A 108 -2.71 3.57 -10.11
CA LEU A 108 -2.30 2.25 -10.61
C LEU A 108 -3.30 1.73 -11.66
N ALA A 109 -4.59 1.99 -11.49
CA ALA A 109 -5.59 1.58 -12.46
C ALA A 109 -5.50 2.39 -13.77
N SER A 110 -5.24 3.70 -13.70
CA SER A 110 -5.10 4.57 -14.88
C SER A 110 -3.91 4.18 -15.76
N THR A 111 -2.87 3.58 -15.17
CA THR A 111 -1.70 3.08 -15.89
C THR A 111 -1.81 1.61 -16.32
N ARG A 112 -2.95 0.95 -16.09
CA ARG A 112 -3.23 -0.48 -16.33
C ARG A 112 -2.40 -1.45 -15.48
N ARG A 113 -1.91 -1.00 -14.32
CA ARG A 113 -1.23 -1.84 -13.32
C ARG A 113 -2.20 -2.45 -12.31
N PHE A 114 -3.43 -1.97 -12.26
CA PHE A 114 -4.49 -2.48 -11.42
C PHE A 114 -5.82 -2.57 -12.19
N PRO A 115 -6.61 -3.64 -12.04
CA PRO A 115 -7.85 -3.82 -12.80
C PRO A 115 -8.94 -2.82 -12.38
N LEU A 116 -9.44 -2.05 -13.35
CA LEU A 116 -10.40 -0.95 -13.12
C LEU A 116 -11.69 -1.39 -12.42
N ASN A 117 -12.16 -2.62 -12.67
CA ASN A 117 -13.38 -3.15 -12.04
C ASN A 117 -13.23 -3.43 -10.53
N GLN A 118 -12.00 -3.52 -10.01
CA GLN A 118 -11.74 -3.75 -8.58
C GLN A 118 -11.61 -2.43 -7.79
N VAL A 119 -11.39 -1.30 -8.48
CA VAL A 119 -11.17 0.01 -7.86
C VAL A 119 -12.30 0.42 -6.90
N PRO A 120 -13.60 0.31 -7.25
CA PRO A 120 -14.66 0.72 -6.33
C PRO A 120 -14.67 -0.07 -5.03
N ALA A 121 -14.41 -1.38 -5.09
CA ALA A 121 -14.37 -2.23 -3.91
C ALA A 121 -13.19 -1.88 -2.99
N TYR A 122 -12.01 -1.62 -3.56
CA TYR A 122 -10.83 -1.16 -2.82
C TYR A 122 -11.09 0.17 -2.12
N ILE A 123 -11.64 1.16 -2.83
CA ILE A 123 -11.96 2.47 -2.25
C ILE A 123 -12.97 2.33 -1.11
N ALA A 124 -14.00 1.49 -1.28
CA ALA A 124 -15.01 1.26 -0.27
C ALA A 124 -14.41 0.71 1.03
N VAL A 125 -13.54 -0.31 0.95
CA VAL A 125 -12.93 -0.90 2.15
C VAL A 125 -11.85 0.02 2.76
N GLN A 126 -11.13 0.81 1.96
CA GLN A 126 -10.20 1.82 2.47
C GLN A 126 -10.94 2.89 3.27
N VAL A 127 -12.03 3.43 2.73
CA VAL A 127 -12.87 4.42 3.42
C VAL A 127 -13.51 3.81 4.67
N LEU A 128 -14.00 2.56 4.60
CA LEU A 128 -14.53 1.85 5.76
C LEU A 128 -13.48 1.69 6.86
N GLY A 129 -12.27 1.21 6.52
CA GLY A 129 -11.16 1.07 7.47
C GLY A 129 -10.78 2.39 8.12
N SER A 130 -10.68 3.46 7.33
CA SER A 130 -10.42 4.82 7.85
C SER A 130 -11.51 5.31 8.79
N THR A 131 -12.78 5.04 8.48
CA THR A 131 -13.94 5.46 9.29
C THR A 131 -13.95 4.71 10.62
N LEU A 132 -13.73 3.39 10.59
CA LEU A 132 -13.63 2.56 11.79
C LEU A 132 -12.48 3.03 12.71
N ALA A 133 -11.30 3.30 12.15
CA ALA A 133 -10.18 3.83 12.93
C ALA A 133 -10.51 5.18 13.59
N SER A 134 -11.15 6.07 12.83
CA SER A 134 -11.58 7.39 13.32
C SER A 134 -12.61 7.27 14.44
N ALA A 135 -13.56 6.34 14.32
CA ALA A 135 -14.55 6.05 15.36
C ALA A 135 -13.88 5.49 16.63
N THR A 136 -12.92 4.57 16.49
CA THR A 136 -12.12 4.07 17.61
C THR A 136 -11.40 5.22 18.32
N LEU A 137 -10.76 6.13 17.58
CA LEU A 137 -10.07 7.29 18.18
C LEU A 137 -11.02 8.22 18.92
N ARG A 138 -12.23 8.44 18.40
CA ARG A 138 -13.27 9.23 19.09
C ARG A 138 -13.72 8.59 20.41
N LEU A 139 -13.64 7.27 20.54
CA LEU A 139 -13.95 6.56 21.79
C LEU A 139 -12.78 6.56 22.77
N LEU A 140 -11.54 6.54 22.28
CA LEU A 140 -10.34 6.44 23.11
C LEU A 140 -9.86 7.79 23.65
N PHE A 141 -10.00 8.85 22.85
CA PHE A 141 -9.52 10.18 23.19
C PHE A 141 -10.71 11.08 23.48
N ASP A 142 -10.66 11.77 24.62
CA ASP A 142 -11.61 12.83 24.97
C ASP A 142 -11.41 14.05 24.05
N LEU A 143 -11.98 13.97 22.85
CA LEU A 143 -11.93 15.01 21.81
C LEU A 143 -13.34 15.59 21.67
N ASN A 144 -13.44 16.91 21.82
CA ASN A 144 -14.72 17.63 21.77
C ASN A 144 -15.53 17.30 20.51
N ASN A 145 -16.85 17.40 20.61
CA ASN A 145 -17.77 17.10 19.51
C ASN A 145 -17.97 18.26 18.51
N ASP A 146 -17.52 19.49 18.85
CA ASP A 146 -17.78 20.74 18.09
C ASP A 146 -16.57 21.24 17.26
N VAL A 147 -15.75 20.30 16.79
CA VAL A 147 -14.42 20.57 16.21
C VAL A 147 -14.43 21.49 14.99
N CYS A 148 -15.54 21.55 14.25
CA CYS A 148 -15.63 22.31 13.02
C CYS A 148 -16.02 23.79 13.23
N SER A 149 -16.40 24.19 14.46
CA SER A 149 -16.97 25.53 14.74
C SER A 149 -16.08 26.44 15.60
N LYS A 150 -15.04 25.94 16.26
CA LYS A 150 -14.19 26.75 17.16
C LYS A 150 -12.71 26.68 16.79
N LYS A 151 -12.05 27.83 16.89
CA LYS A 151 -10.63 28.09 16.57
C LYS A 151 -9.62 27.33 17.46
N HIS A 152 -10.08 26.46 18.37
CA HIS A 152 -9.27 25.79 19.40
C HIS A 152 -9.52 24.29 19.54
N ASP A 153 -10.32 23.67 18.68
CA ASP A 153 -10.54 22.22 18.73
C ASP A 153 -9.65 21.47 17.73
N VAL A 154 -9.25 20.25 18.10
CA VAL A 154 -8.28 19.44 17.34
C VAL A 154 -9.03 18.51 16.39
N PHE A 155 -8.98 18.81 15.10
CA PHE A 155 -9.44 17.90 14.05
C PHE A 155 -8.32 16.93 13.67
N LEU A 156 -8.57 15.63 13.78
CA LEU A 156 -7.59 14.60 13.42
C LEU A 156 -7.48 14.38 11.90
N GLY A 157 -8.48 14.83 11.14
CA GLY A 157 -8.49 14.79 9.68
C GLY A 157 -7.58 15.85 9.05
N SER A 158 -7.68 15.99 7.73
CA SER A 158 -6.94 17.02 6.98
C SER A 158 -7.80 18.27 6.84
N SER A 159 -7.23 19.44 7.09
CA SER A 159 -7.89 20.73 6.96
C SER A 159 -6.90 21.79 6.46
N PRO A 160 -7.30 22.67 5.53
CA PRO A 160 -6.40 23.67 4.99
C PRO A 160 -6.09 24.74 6.05
N SER A 161 -4.80 25.01 6.26
CA SER A 161 -4.32 26.08 7.16
C SER A 161 -4.39 27.45 6.50
N GLY A 162 -4.12 27.50 5.19
CA GLY A 162 -4.12 28.71 4.37
C GLY A 162 -5.28 28.77 3.38
N THR A 163 -4.98 29.26 2.17
CA THR A 163 -5.98 29.31 1.09
C THR A 163 -6.21 27.93 0.47
N ASP A 164 -7.41 27.72 -0.08
CA ASP A 164 -7.76 26.49 -0.79
C ASP A 164 -6.79 26.19 -1.95
N LEU A 165 -6.36 27.23 -2.68
CA LEU A 165 -5.39 27.07 -3.77
C LEU A 165 -4.02 26.59 -3.26
N GLN A 166 -3.54 27.15 -2.16
CA GLN A 166 -2.27 26.75 -1.56
C GLN A 166 -2.32 25.28 -1.09
N ALA A 167 -3.41 24.88 -0.41
CA ALA A 167 -3.60 23.51 0.01
C ALA A 167 -3.73 22.55 -1.19
N PHE A 168 -4.46 22.94 -2.23
CA PHE A 168 -4.61 22.16 -3.46
C PHE A 168 -3.29 21.91 -4.16
N VAL A 169 -2.49 22.96 -4.38
CA VAL A 169 -1.17 22.85 -5.01
C VAL A 169 -0.25 21.98 -4.17
N MET A 170 -0.25 22.18 -2.85
CA MET A 170 0.56 21.37 -1.94
C MET A 170 0.19 19.88 -2.04
N GLU A 171 -1.09 19.54 -1.87
CA GLU A 171 -1.60 18.15 -1.95
C GLU A 171 -1.31 17.49 -3.31
N PHE A 172 -1.45 18.25 -4.41
CA PHE A 172 -1.12 17.76 -5.75
C PHE A 172 0.36 17.36 -5.83
N ILE A 173 1.26 18.22 -5.36
CA ILE A 173 2.71 18.00 -5.43
C ILE A 173 3.13 16.83 -4.55
N ILE A 174 2.74 16.81 -3.27
CA ILE A 174 3.19 15.77 -2.33
C ILE A 174 2.64 14.39 -2.70
N THR A 175 1.41 14.32 -3.21
CA THR A 175 0.83 13.03 -3.64
C THR A 175 1.44 12.58 -4.96
N GLY A 176 1.74 13.51 -5.87
CA GLY A 176 2.49 13.22 -7.08
C GLY A 176 3.88 12.66 -6.76
N PHE A 177 4.60 13.28 -5.82
CA PHE A 177 5.91 12.79 -5.39
C PHE A 177 5.83 11.40 -4.74
N LEU A 178 4.87 11.19 -3.84
CA LEU A 178 4.59 9.88 -3.26
C LEU A 178 4.35 8.83 -4.36
N MET A 179 3.47 9.14 -5.32
CA MET A 179 3.11 8.19 -6.37
C MET A 179 4.25 7.92 -7.34
N LEU A 180 5.10 8.92 -7.64
CA LEU A 180 6.32 8.74 -8.42
C LEU A 180 7.23 7.70 -7.74
N VAL A 181 7.44 7.83 -6.43
CA VAL A 181 8.24 6.90 -5.63
C VAL A 181 7.60 5.51 -5.61
N VAL A 182 6.29 5.41 -5.36
CA VAL A 182 5.56 4.12 -5.40
C VAL A 182 5.74 3.45 -6.76
N CYS A 183 5.57 4.17 -7.86
CA CYS A 183 5.81 3.65 -9.19
C CYS A 183 7.26 3.20 -9.39
N ALA A 184 8.23 3.95 -8.88
CA ALA A 184 9.65 3.64 -9.01
C ALA A 184 10.02 2.33 -8.33
N VAL A 185 9.65 2.18 -7.06
CA VAL A 185 10.02 1.01 -6.26
C VAL A 185 9.28 -0.25 -6.73
N THR A 186 7.99 -0.15 -7.07
CA THR A 186 7.18 -1.31 -7.50
C THR A 186 7.42 -1.78 -8.93
N THR A 187 8.16 -1.01 -9.75
CA THR A 187 8.45 -1.36 -11.15
C THR A 187 9.91 -1.71 -11.39
N ALA A 188 10.82 -1.18 -10.58
CA ALA A 188 12.23 -1.46 -10.73
C ALA A 188 12.50 -2.90 -10.28
N LYS A 189 12.86 -3.78 -11.23
CA LYS A 189 13.47 -5.10 -10.96
C LYS A 189 14.89 -4.95 -10.40
N ARG A 190 15.07 -4.13 -9.37
CA ARG A 190 16.33 -3.92 -8.67
C ARG A 190 16.22 -4.58 -7.30
N THR A 191 17.34 -4.72 -6.60
CA THR A 191 17.47 -5.16 -5.19
C THR A 191 16.66 -4.34 -4.16
N THR A 192 15.72 -3.51 -4.63
CA THR A 192 14.90 -2.58 -3.87
C THR A 192 13.64 -3.21 -3.29
N GLU A 193 13.28 -4.45 -3.64
CA GLU A 193 12.09 -5.15 -3.10
C GLU A 193 12.10 -5.20 -1.56
N GLU A 194 13.28 -5.35 -0.96
CA GLU A 194 13.45 -5.36 0.51
C GLU A 194 13.31 -3.95 1.12
N LEU A 195 13.49 -2.89 0.34
CA LEU A 195 13.51 -1.50 0.80
C LEU A 195 12.26 -0.70 0.43
N GLU A 196 11.29 -1.27 -0.29
CA GLU A 196 10.12 -0.53 -0.78
C GLU A 196 9.35 0.13 0.35
N GLY A 197 9.06 -0.62 1.42
CA GLY A 197 8.35 -0.10 2.60
C GLY A 197 9.08 1.07 3.25
N LEU A 198 10.41 0.96 3.42
CA LEU A 198 11.24 2.03 3.97
C LEU A 198 11.21 3.28 3.09
N ILE A 199 11.38 3.13 1.77
CA ILE A 199 11.45 4.25 0.83
C ILE A 199 10.08 4.97 0.76
N ILE A 200 8.98 4.22 0.69
CA ILE A 200 7.63 4.79 0.68
C ILE A 200 7.34 5.49 2.01
N GLY A 201 7.65 4.84 3.14
CA GLY A 201 7.46 5.42 4.48
C GLY A 201 8.27 6.70 4.69
N ALA A 202 9.55 6.70 4.31
CA ALA A 202 10.41 7.88 4.39
C ALA A 202 9.89 9.04 3.53
N THR A 203 9.33 8.75 2.35
CA THR A 203 8.72 9.75 1.48
C THR A 203 7.51 10.42 2.15
N ILE A 204 6.68 9.63 2.83
CA ILE A 204 5.53 10.15 3.58
C ILE A 204 6.00 11.02 4.75
N THR A 205 6.98 10.56 5.54
CA THR A 205 7.58 11.37 6.61
C THR A 205 8.07 12.72 6.08
N LEU A 206 8.86 12.69 5.00
CA LEU A 206 9.39 13.90 4.38
C LEU A 206 8.27 14.85 3.95
N ASN A 207 7.25 14.35 3.26
CA ASN A 207 6.11 15.14 2.82
C ASN A 207 5.37 15.79 3.99
N VAL A 208 5.13 15.05 5.08
CA VAL A 208 4.41 15.59 6.25
C VAL A 208 5.21 16.71 6.92
N ILE A 209 6.55 16.61 6.99
CA ILE A 209 7.39 17.64 7.63
C ILE A 209 7.19 19.02 7.01
N PHE A 210 7.16 19.13 5.67
CA PHE A 210 7.06 20.45 5.03
C PHE A 210 5.62 20.83 4.62
N ALA A 211 4.74 19.86 4.39
CA ALA A 211 3.38 20.13 3.94
C ALA A 211 2.33 20.14 5.07
N GLY A 212 2.68 19.60 6.25
CA GLY A 212 1.76 19.45 7.38
C GLY A 212 1.10 20.77 7.80
N GLU A 213 1.89 21.83 7.97
CA GLU A 213 1.37 23.16 8.35
C GLU A 213 0.64 23.90 7.21
N VAL A 214 0.71 23.40 5.97
CA VAL A 214 0.08 24.04 4.81
C VAL A 214 -1.29 23.43 4.51
N SER A 215 -1.35 22.10 4.42
CA SER A 215 -2.56 21.36 4.01
C SER A 215 -2.98 20.26 4.99
N GLY A 216 -2.21 20.00 6.06
CA GLY A 216 -2.38 18.80 6.89
C GLY A 216 -1.84 17.52 6.26
N ALA A 217 -1.11 17.64 5.14
CA ALA A 217 -0.41 16.57 4.41
C ALA A 217 -1.25 15.29 4.27
N SER A 218 -2.37 15.38 3.57
CA SER A 218 -3.32 14.29 3.42
C SER A 218 -2.76 13.14 2.58
N MET A 219 -2.38 13.44 1.33
CA MET A 219 -1.97 12.49 0.30
C MET A 219 -2.98 11.37 -0.04
N ASN A 220 -4.09 11.28 0.70
CA ASN A 220 -4.93 10.09 0.75
C ASN A 220 -6.39 10.49 1.01
N PRO A 221 -7.28 10.32 0.02
CA PRO A 221 -8.71 10.61 0.18
C PRO A 221 -9.35 9.84 1.35
N ALA A 222 -9.00 8.58 1.59
CA ALA A 222 -9.57 7.81 2.71
C ALA A 222 -9.19 8.43 4.06
N ARG A 223 -7.90 8.79 4.26
CA ARG A 223 -7.37 9.48 5.45
C ARG A 223 -8.09 10.81 5.77
N SER A 224 -8.74 11.42 4.77
CA SER A 224 -9.53 12.64 4.95
C SER A 224 -11.01 12.33 5.18
N ILE A 225 -11.58 11.39 4.42
CA ILE A 225 -13.00 11.02 4.50
C ILE A 225 -13.35 10.41 5.86
N GLY A 226 -12.56 9.45 6.38
CA GLY A 226 -12.93 8.76 7.61
C GLY A 226 -13.12 9.69 8.81
N PRO A 227 -12.14 10.56 9.14
CA PRO A 227 -12.31 11.56 10.19
C PRO A 227 -13.44 12.56 9.90
N ALA A 228 -13.62 12.97 8.63
CA ALA A 228 -14.69 13.88 8.24
C ALA A 228 -16.09 13.29 8.48
N LEU A 229 -16.29 12.00 8.18
CA LEU A 229 -17.54 11.29 8.46
C LEU A 229 -17.82 11.18 9.96
N VAL A 230 -16.78 10.89 10.76
CA VAL A 230 -16.94 10.69 12.21
C VAL A 230 -17.16 12.01 12.96
N TRP A 231 -16.49 13.09 12.57
CA TRP A 231 -16.61 14.41 13.23
C TRP A 231 -17.58 15.36 12.53
N GLY A 232 -18.15 15.00 11.37
CA GLY A 232 -19.03 15.86 10.59
C GLY A 232 -18.33 17.11 10.03
N CYS A 233 -17.01 17.07 9.85
CA CYS A 233 -16.21 18.21 9.44
C CYS A 233 -15.69 18.07 8.01
N TYR A 234 -16.24 18.84 7.08
CA TYR A 234 -16.01 18.73 5.64
C TYR A 234 -15.25 19.92 5.03
N LYS A 235 -14.66 20.78 5.87
CA LYS A 235 -13.94 21.97 5.41
C LYS A 235 -12.81 21.56 4.45
N GLY A 236 -12.85 22.06 3.22
CA GLY A 236 -11.84 21.76 2.20
C GLY A 236 -11.81 20.31 1.72
N ILE A 237 -12.81 19.47 2.06
CA ILE A 237 -12.78 18.03 1.74
C ILE A 237 -12.54 17.75 0.26
N TRP A 238 -13.13 18.58 -0.62
CA TRP A 238 -12.99 18.47 -2.07
C TRP A 238 -11.53 18.53 -2.53
N ILE A 239 -10.68 19.31 -1.85
CA ILE A 239 -9.26 19.43 -2.13
C ILE A 239 -8.59 18.07 -1.93
N TYR A 240 -8.86 17.43 -0.80
CA TYR A 240 -8.27 16.15 -0.44
C TYR A 240 -8.81 14.95 -1.24
N LEU A 241 -9.91 15.14 -1.98
CA LEU A 241 -10.38 14.16 -2.96
C LEU A 241 -9.71 14.37 -4.31
N LEU A 242 -9.68 15.63 -4.79
CA LEU A 242 -9.26 15.95 -6.15
C LEU A 242 -7.75 16.08 -6.28
N ALA A 243 -7.10 16.89 -5.44
CA ALA A 243 -5.67 17.19 -5.58
C ALA A 243 -4.79 15.94 -5.42
N PRO A 244 -4.98 15.07 -4.40
CA PRO A 244 -4.24 13.82 -4.30
C PRO A 244 -4.44 12.90 -5.50
N THR A 245 -5.68 12.74 -5.96
CA THR A 245 -6.00 11.88 -7.10
C THR A 245 -5.36 12.38 -8.39
N LEU A 246 -5.45 13.68 -8.67
CA LEU A 246 -4.84 14.30 -9.85
C LEU A 246 -3.31 14.24 -9.80
N GLY A 247 -2.71 14.50 -8.63
CA GLY A 247 -1.26 14.41 -8.42
C GLY A 247 -0.76 12.98 -8.65
N ALA A 248 -1.41 11.99 -8.05
CA ALA A 248 -1.05 10.58 -8.21
C ALA A 248 -1.18 10.11 -9.67
N VAL A 249 -2.31 10.41 -10.32
CA VAL A 249 -2.52 10.03 -11.74
C VAL A 249 -1.48 10.69 -12.63
N SER A 250 -1.20 11.98 -12.44
CA SER A 250 -0.21 12.71 -13.23
C SER A 250 1.19 12.08 -13.08
N ALA A 251 1.62 11.81 -11.85
CA ALA A 251 2.92 11.19 -11.59
C ALA A 251 3.04 9.77 -12.14
N ALA A 252 1.99 8.95 -12.04
CA ALA A 252 1.98 7.60 -12.59
C ALA A 252 2.06 7.63 -14.13
N LEU A 253 1.39 8.58 -14.79
CA LEU A 253 1.49 8.80 -16.24
C LEU A 253 2.90 9.27 -16.63
N VAL A 254 3.47 10.25 -15.92
CA VAL A 254 4.85 10.71 -16.15
C VAL A 254 5.83 9.55 -16.01
N TYR A 255 5.74 8.76 -14.94
CA TYR A 255 6.61 7.61 -14.73
C TYR A 255 6.51 6.58 -15.87
N LYS A 256 5.30 6.35 -16.39
CA LYS A 256 5.08 5.45 -17.53
C LYS A 256 5.72 5.97 -18.82
N LEU A 257 5.81 7.29 -19.00
CA LEU A 257 6.34 7.93 -20.20
C LEU A 257 7.87 8.08 -20.19
N VAL A 258 8.52 8.00 -19.03
CA VAL A 258 9.99 8.03 -18.92
C VAL A 258 10.55 6.63 -19.17
N PRO A 259 11.18 6.34 -20.32
CA PRO A 259 11.69 5.00 -20.61
C PRO A 259 12.88 4.69 -19.69
N SER A 260 12.92 3.48 -19.15
CA SER A 260 14.09 3.01 -18.40
C SER A 260 15.26 2.86 -19.35
N THR A 261 16.33 3.63 -19.14
CA THR A 261 17.54 3.63 -19.99
C THR A 261 18.45 2.43 -19.76
N GLN A 262 18.07 1.48 -18.90
CA GLN A 262 18.82 0.24 -18.77
C GLN A 262 18.64 -0.62 -20.02
N LYS A 263 19.63 -0.55 -20.92
CA LYS A 263 19.98 -1.66 -21.79
C LYS A 263 20.18 -2.88 -20.90
N VAL A 264 19.28 -3.85 -20.99
CA VAL A 264 19.61 -5.21 -20.61
C VAL A 264 20.53 -5.68 -21.73
N ASP A 265 21.83 -5.76 -21.48
CA ASP A 265 22.74 -6.41 -22.43
C ASP A 265 22.26 -7.84 -22.61
N PRO A 266 21.86 -8.25 -23.83
CA PRO A 266 21.52 -9.64 -24.07
C PRO A 266 22.82 -10.43 -24.18
N ASP A 267 22.92 -11.48 -23.37
CA ASP A 267 23.78 -12.64 -23.59
C ASP A 267 25.26 -12.53 -23.20
N PHE A 268 25.57 -13.06 -22.01
CA PHE A 268 26.83 -13.74 -21.70
C PHE A 268 26.53 -15.01 -20.88
N SER A 269 25.71 -15.92 -21.41
CA SER A 269 25.62 -17.28 -20.82
C SER A 269 25.50 -18.40 -21.85
N LYS A 270 25.96 -18.17 -23.08
CA LYS A 270 26.13 -19.22 -24.08
C LYS A 270 27.45 -19.13 -24.83
N THR A 271 28.55 -19.45 -24.15
CA THR A 271 29.72 -20.07 -24.82
C THR A 271 30.59 -20.74 -23.78
N GLY A 272 30.85 -22.04 -23.94
CA GLY A 272 31.89 -22.73 -23.17
C GLY A 272 31.54 -24.09 -22.59
N SER A 273 30.74 -24.92 -23.26
CA SER A 273 30.93 -26.36 -23.14
C SER A 273 32.32 -26.67 -23.70
N CYS A 274 33.32 -26.86 -22.84
CA CYS A 274 34.54 -27.59 -23.18
C CYS A 274 34.88 -28.53 -22.02
N ARG A 275 34.33 -29.72 -22.15
CA ARG A 275 34.67 -30.92 -21.39
C ARG A 275 36.12 -31.29 -21.71
N LYS A 276 37.03 -31.22 -20.74
CA LYS A 276 38.14 -32.17 -20.64
C LYS A 276 38.43 -32.48 -19.18
N GLN A 277 38.17 -33.75 -18.88
CA GLN A 277 38.52 -34.53 -17.72
C GLN A 277 40.03 -34.86 -17.79
N VAL A 278 40.64 -35.14 -16.63
CA VAL A 278 41.79 -36.05 -16.39
C VAL A 278 43.06 -35.41 -15.76
N ALA A 279 43.38 -36.00 -14.61
CA ALA A 279 44.68 -36.28 -13.97
C ALA A 279 45.44 -35.16 -13.25
N ASP A 280 45.54 -35.35 -11.92
CA ASP A 280 46.78 -35.63 -11.18
C ASP A 280 48.09 -35.09 -11.77
N LEU A 281 48.83 -34.34 -10.95
CA LEU A 281 50.29 -34.47 -10.85
C LEU A 281 50.77 -33.95 -9.47
N PRO A 282 51.75 -34.63 -8.84
CA PRO A 282 52.35 -34.26 -7.57
C PRO A 282 53.61 -33.39 -7.76
N LEU A 283 53.80 -32.43 -6.86
CA LEU A 283 55.01 -32.05 -6.11
C LEU A 283 54.77 -30.72 -5.40
#